data_AF-A0A524MGP0-F1
#
_entry.id   AF-A0A524MGP0-F1
#
_cell.length_a   1.000
_cell.length_b   1.000
_cell.length_c   1.000
_cell.angle_alpha   90.00
_cell.angle_beta   90.00
_cell.angle_gamma   90.00
#
_symmetry.space_group_name_H-M   'P 1'
#
loop_
_entity.id
_entity.type
_entity.pdbx_description
1 polymer ?
#
loop_
_entity_poly.entity_id
_entity_poly.type
_entity_poly.pdbx_seq_one_letter_code
_entity_poly.pdbx_strand_id
1 'polypeptide(L)'
;GCPHRGTYLAIDAAIKQAGFAKDEVMVTGDIGCTILGMNPPFNLLWNEVSMGSSISLAQGYVHSGLKTPVIATMGDSTFFHGGIPGLINAIQHQVPLTLVVMDNGWTGMTGMQVNAGTADAFQVQGRRVDIEAVIRGLGPDRVDVVDPFDLEGMTATLTSCLEEPSGVKVLLAQRECAIQARRRKIVAGHTTIDPDKCVLCKRCLKMTGCPALSIQVSESTGLSNESSEADLWGPLEAGESPRGDLSQAMASAIAIDYSLCNGCGLCAGFCPTSALQWDPGNSQMPPCELLERRATCKGSSCSEKPSNGGFSCVDGELGGGTA
;
A
#
# COMPACT_ATOMS: atom_id res chain seq x y z
N GLY A 1 -0.70 -7.44 -6.74
CA GLY A 1 0.56 -6.92 -6.18
C GLY A 1 0.44 -6.96 -4.68
N CYS A 2 1.52 -6.80 -3.92
CA CYS A 2 1.36 -6.65 -2.47
C CYS A 2 0.47 -5.42 -2.18
N PRO A 3 -0.59 -5.51 -1.36
CA PRO A 3 -1.47 -4.39 -1.07
C PRO A 3 -0.75 -3.25 -0.32
N HIS A 4 0.21 -3.58 0.55
CA HIS A 4 1.01 -2.56 1.26
C HIS A 4 1.77 -1.63 0.32
N ARG A 5 2.10 -2.10 -0.90
CA ARG A 5 2.70 -1.24 -1.93
C ARG A 5 1.75 -0.12 -2.35
N GLY A 6 0.47 -0.44 -2.54
CA GLY A 6 -0.56 0.54 -2.86
C GLY A 6 -0.75 1.54 -1.72
N THR A 7 -0.75 1.04 -0.48
CA THR A 7 -0.79 1.88 0.73
C THR A 7 0.37 2.88 0.78
N TYR A 8 1.61 2.45 0.59
CA TYR A 8 2.77 3.36 0.63
C TYR A 8 2.81 4.32 -0.56
N LEU A 9 2.33 3.91 -1.74
CA LEU A 9 2.14 4.83 -2.87
C LEU A 9 1.14 5.95 -2.52
N ALA A 10 0.01 5.59 -1.90
CA ALA A 10 -1.01 6.55 -1.49
C ALA A 10 -0.51 7.48 -0.37
N ILE A 11 0.25 6.98 0.61
CA ILE A 11 0.88 7.80 1.65
C ILE A 11 1.86 8.82 1.03
N ASP A 12 2.76 8.38 0.14
CA ASP A 12 3.70 9.27 -0.55
C ASP A 12 2.98 10.34 -1.37
N ALA A 13 1.91 9.97 -2.07
CA ALA A 13 1.11 10.91 -2.84
C ALA A 13 0.35 11.90 -1.93
N ALA A 14 -0.21 11.43 -0.82
CA ALA A 14 -0.98 12.25 0.11
C ALA A 14 -0.11 13.29 0.81
N ILE A 15 1.09 12.91 1.25
CA ILE A 15 2.07 13.86 1.84
C ILE A 15 2.36 15.00 0.86
N LYS A 16 2.62 14.68 -0.41
CA LYS A 16 2.89 15.67 -1.46
C LYS A 16 1.66 16.56 -1.75
N GLN A 17 0.48 15.97 -1.81
CA GLN A 17 -0.76 16.71 -2.07
C GLN A 17 -1.15 17.64 -0.92
N ALA A 18 -0.86 17.24 0.32
CA ALA A 18 -1.03 18.07 1.51
C ALA A 18 0.04 19.17 1.64
N GLY A 19 0.97 19.27 0.70
CA GLY A 19 1.97 20.35 0.63
C GLY A 19 3.21 20.14 1.49
N PHE A 20 3.45 18.92 1.98
CA PHE A 20 4.62 18.58 2.79
C PHE A 20 5.70 17.88 1.96
N ALA A 21 6.96 18.08 2.33
CA ALA A 21 8.05 17.22 1.93
C ALA A 21 7.99 15.89 2.69
N LYS A 22 8.57 14.83 2.10
CA LYS A 22 8.56 13.48 2.69
C LYS A 22 9.21 13.43 4.06
N ASP A 23 10.27 14.20 4.23
CA ASP A 23 11.05 14.33 5.45
C ASP A 23 10.47 15.33 6.46
N GLU A 24 9.32 15.94 6.18
CA GLU A 24 8.59 16.77 7.14
C GLU A 24 7.53 15.98 7.90
N VAL A 25 6.96 14.94 7.28
CA VAL A 25 5.91 14.11 7.90
C VAL A 25 6.55 12.90 8.58
N MET A 26 6.34 12.80 9.89
CA MET A 26 6.84 11.66 10.67
C MET A 26 5.96 10.44 10.39
N VAL A 27 6.56 9.39 9.82
CA VAL A 27 5.89 8.10 9.59
C VAL A 27 6.58 7.02 10.42
N THR A 28 5.86 6.52 11.42
CA THR A 28 6.34 5.45 12.31
C THR A 28 5.91 4.08 11.82
N GLY A 29 6.74 3.08 12.10
CA GLY A 29 6.61 1.73 11.59
C GLY A 29 6.52 0.66 12.64
N ASP A 30 6.14 -0.52 12.17
CA ASP A 30 5.96 -1.71 12.97
C ASP A 30 6.59 -2.92 12.27
N ILE A 31 7.04 -3.90 13.05
CA ILE A 31 7.63 -5.15 12.53
C ILE A 31 6.61 -5.89 11.68
N GLY A 32 7.03 -6.29 10.49
CA GLY A 32 6.22 -7.08 9.55
C GLY A 32 6.49 -6.65 8.12
N CYS A 33 5.71 -7.13 7.16
CA CYS A 33 5.85 -6.69 5.75
C CYS A 33 5.72 -5.17 5.58
N THR A 34 5.10 -4.51 6.56
CA THR A 34 4.91 -3.06 6.68
C THR A 34 6.24 -2.31 6.77
N ILE A 35 7.24 -2.78 7.53
CA ILE A 35 8.51 -2.04 7.67
C ILE A 35 9.28 -1.85 6.35
N LEU A 36 8.98 -2.65 5.33
CA LEU A 36 9.64 -2.56 4.03
C LEU A 36 9.39 -1.23 3.31
N GLY A 37 8.42 -0.41 3.75
CA GLY A 37 8.26 0.96 3.26
C GLY A 37 9.43 1.90 3.64
N MET A 38 10.35 1.48 4.52
CA MET A 38 11.60 2.20 4.81
C MET A 38 12.58 2.12 3.63
N ASN A 39 12.47 1.08 2.80
CA ASN A 39 13.37 0.87 1.67
C ASN A 39 12.93 1.62 0.40
N PRO A 40 13.82 1.78 -0.59
CA PRO A 40 13.45 2.25 -1.91
C PRO A 40 12.34 1.39 -2.55
N PRO A 41 11.40 1.99 -3.31
CA PRO A 41 11.34 3.42 -3.67
C PRO A 41 10.62 4.31 -2.65
N PHE A 42 10.05 3.74 -1.58
CA PHE A 42 9.17 4.47 -0.68
C PHE A 42 9.96 5.40 0.25
N ASN A 43 10.97 4.89 0.96
CA ASN A 43 11.75 5.66 1.93
C ASN A 43 10.85 6.49 2.87
N LEU A 44 9.73 5.92 3.31
CA LEU A 44 8.69 6.64 4.07
C LEU A 44 8.85 6.47 5.58
N LEU A 45 9.13 5.26 6.06
CA LEU A 45 9.20 5.01 7.49
C LEU A 45 10.53 5.50 8.07
N TRP A 46 10.44 6.23 9.18
CA TRP A 46 11.59 6.78 9.88
C TRP A 46 12.18 5.83 10.90
N ASN A 47 11.31 5.09 11.58
CA ASN A 47 11.70 4.17 12.63
C ASN A 47 10.72 3.01 12.75
N GLU A 48 11.22 1.99 13.43
CA GLU A 48 10.49 0.81 13.89
C GLU A 48 11.33 0.22 15.02
N VAL A 49 10.67 -0.25 16.07
CA VAL A 49 11.36 -0.75 17.27
C VAL A 49 10.90 -2.15 17.64
N SER A 50 9.58 -2.37 17.69
CA SER A 50 9.00 -3.67 18.04
C SER A 50 7.56 -3.81 17.56
N MET A 51 7.06 -5.05 17.57
CA MET A 51 5.67 -5.39 17.26
C MET A 51 4.66 -4.61 18.13
N GLY A 52 3.85 -3.76 17.52
CA GLY A 52 2.82 -2.94 18.16
C GLY A 52 3.30 -1.58 18.67
N SER A 53 4.53 -1.17 18.33
CA SER A 53 5.13 0.07 18.87
C SER A 53 4.82 1.35 18.09
N SER A 54 4.35 1.25 16.83
CA SER A 54 4.21 2.40 15.93
C SER A 54 3.31 3.51 16.49
N ILE A 55 2.14 3.17 17.04
CA ILE A 55 1.20 4.15 17.61
C ILE A 55 1.82 4.87 18.82
N SER A 56 2.53 4.15 19.69
CA SER A 56 3.17 4.73 20.86
C SER A 56 4.34 5.65 20.48
N LEU A 57 5.13 5.26 19.46
CA LEU A 57 6.18 6.11 18.90
C LEU A 57 5.59 7.39 18.29
N ALA A 58 4.51 7.27 17.51
CA ALA A 58 3.80 8.41 16.93
C ALA A 58 3.33 9.39 18.02
N GLN A 59 2.71 8.89 19.09
CA GLN A 59 2.30 9.72 20.22
C GLN A 59 3.50 10.43 20.87
N GLY A 60 4.63 9.75 21.04
CA GLY A 60 5.86 10.36 21.53
C GLY A 60 6.33 11.54 20.67
N TYR A 61 6.28 11.40 19.34
CA TYR A 61 6.62 12.52 18.44
C TYR A 61 5.64 13.68 18.56
N VAL A 62 4.35 13.41 18.65
CA VAL A 62 3.33 14.46 18.88
C VAL A 62 3.60 15.18 20.20
N HIS A 63 3.84 14.45 21.29
CA HIS A 63 4.15 15.02 22.60
C HIS A 63 5.49 15.77 22.66
N SER A 64 6.43 15.47 21.76
CA SER A 64 7.67 16.24 21.65
C SER A 64 7.46 17.66 21.10
N GLY A 65 6.27 17.95 20.56
CA GLY A 65 5.88 19.26 20.05
C GLY A 65 6.00 19.41 18.54
N LEU A 66 6.14 18.30 17.79
CA LEU A 66 6.14 18.28 16.33
C LEU A 66 4.89 18.99 15.79
N LYS A 67 5.08 19.87 14.80
CA LYS A 67 3.99 20.68 14.22
C LYS A 67 3.43 20.11 12.93
N THR A 68 4.17 19.23 12.29
CA THR A 68 3.75 18.53 11.09
C THR A 68 2.89 17.32 11.45
N PRO A 69 2.05 16.84 10.51
CA PRO A 69 1.26 15.64 10.73
C PRO A 69 2.13 14.42 11.07
N VAL A 70 1.58 13.51 11.88
CA VAL A 70 2.22 12.25 12.25
C VAL A 70 1.37 11.09 11.76
N ILE A 71 2.00 10.14 11.09
CA ILE A 71 1.39 8.91 10.60
C ILE A 71 1.99 7.71 11.38
N ALA A 72 1.13 6.83 11.87
CA ALA A 72 1.52 5.52 12.34
C ALA A 72 1.08 4.47 11.32
N THR A 73 1.98 3.57 10.91
CA THR A 73 1.65 2.48 10.01
C THR A 73 1.84 1.14 10.72
N MET A 74 0.90 0.22 10.54
CA MET A 74 1.00 -1.10 11.15
C MET A 74 0.21 -2.17 10.40
N GLY A 75 0.50 -3.45 10.67
CA GLY A 75 -0.24 -4.58 10.12
C GLY A 75 -1.40 -5.00 11.02
N ASP A 76 -2.30 -5.83 10.49
CA ASP A 76 -3.35 -6.52 11.24
C ASP A 76 -2.79 -7.32 12.43
N SER A 77 -1.78 -8.16 12.20
CA SER A 77 -1.21 -9.00 13.26
C SER A 77 -0.62 -8.19 14.40
N THR A 78 0.06 -7.08 14.09
CA THR A 78 0.64 -6.21 15.11
C THR A 78 -0.40 -5.33 15.80
N PHE A 79 -1.49 -5.00 15.11
CA PHE A 79 -2.63 -4.34 15.71
C PHE A 79 -3.24 -5.18 16.84
N PHE A 80 -3.45 -6.48 16.59
CA PHE A 80 -3.92 -7.41 17.62
C PHE A 80 -2.90 -7.64 18.74
N HIS A 81 -1.60 -7.64 18.42
CA HIS A 81 -0.53 -7.92 19.39
C HIS A 81 -0.33 -6.78 20.40
N GLY A 82 -0.23 -5.53 19.92
CA GLY A 82 0.07 -4.37 20.76
C GLY A 82 -0.53 -3.04 20.29
N GLY A 83 -1.15 -3.00 19.12
CA GLY A 83 -1.76 -1.78 18.59
C GLY A 83 -3.01 -1.34 19.33
N ILE A 84 -3.88 -2.28 19.74
CA ILE A 84 -5.15 -1.96 20.41
C ILE A 84 -4.92 -1.10 21.67
N PRO A 85 -4.04 -1.48 22.63
CA PRO A 85 -3.74 -0.62 23.77
C PRO A 85 -3.16 0.75 23.37
N GLY A 86 -2.30 0.79 22.35
CA GLY A 86 -1.73 2.05 21.85
C GLY A 86 -2.78 3.00 21.28
N LEU A 87 -3.76 2.47 20.54
CA LEU A 87 -4.88 3.23 20.00
C LEU A 87 -5.80 3.76 21.11
N ILE A 88 -6.11 2.92 22.11
CA ILE A 88 -6.90 3.36 23.29
C ILE A 88 -6.22 4.56 23.97
N ASN A 89 -4.90 4.50 24.16
CA ASN A 89 -4.15 5.58 24.78
C ASN A 89 -4.22 6.86 23.93
N ALA A 90 -4.04 6.75 22.61
CA ALA A 90 -4.12 7.90 21.70
C ALA A 90 -5.51 8.56 21.76
N ILE A 91 -6.58 7.76 21.80
CA ILE A 91 -7.96 8.24 21.90
C ILE A 91 -8.21 8.92 23.25
N GLN A 92 -7.82 8.26 24.36
CA GLN A 92 -7.98 8.80 25.70
C GLN A 92 -7.32 10.18 25.86
N HIS A 93 -6.14 10.35 25.25
CA HIS A 93 -5.37 11.58 25.33
C HIS A 93 -5.56 12.53 24.14
N GLN A 94 -6.48 12.21 23.23
CA GLN A 94 -6.80 13.01 22.04
C GLN A 94 -5.53 13.38 21.24
N VAL A 95 -4.61 12.43 21.11
CA VAL A 95 -3.30 12.68 20.50
C VAL A 95 -3.46 12.77 18.98
N PRO A 96 -3.24 13.93 18.34
CA PRO A 96 -3.48 14.09 16.92
C PRO A 96 -2.53 13.24 16.08
N LEU A 97 -3.07 12.21 15.44
CA LEU A 97 -2.32 11.32 14.53
C LEU A 97 -3.24 10.66 13.51
N THR A 98 -2.63 10.17 12.43
CA THR A 98 -3.31 9.28 11.47
C THR A 98 -2.71 7.88 11.57
N LEU A 99 -3.50 6.91 11.99
CA LEU A 99 -3.15 5.50 12.00
C LEU A 99 -3.59 4.84 10.70
N VAL A 100 -2.67 4.18 9.99
CA VAL A 100 -2.95 3.34 8.83
C VAL A 100 -2.75 1.88 9.21
N VAL A 101 -3.85 1.16 9.39
CA VAL A 101 -3.86 -0.28 9.62
C VAL A 101 -3.94 -1.00 8.27
N MET A 102 -2.90 -1.75 7.93
CA MET A 102 -2.81 -2.51 6.69
C MET A 102 -3.23 -3.96 6.93
N ASP A 103 -4.52 -4.24 6.80
CA ASP A 103 -5.11 -5.56 6.99
C ASP A 103 -4.98 -6.39 5.72
N ASN A 104 -4.04 -7.36 5.77
CA ASN A 104 -3.85 -8.33 4.70
C ASN A 104 -4.38 -9.73 5.03
N GLY A 105 -4.95 -9.91 6.22
CA GLY A 105 -5.50 -11.15 6.74
C GLY A 105 -4.46 -12.22 7.11
N TRP A 106 -3.16 -11.94 7.17
CA TRP A 106 -2.11 -12.93 7.40
C TRP A 106 -0.87 -12.34 8.09
N THR A 107 -0.25 -13.09 8.99
CA THR A 107 1.10 -12.72 9.48
C THR A 107 2.13 -13.10 8.41
N GLY A 108 2.37 -12.20 7.47
CA GLY A 108 3.07 -12.51 6.22
C GLY A 108 4.57 -12.81 6.38
N MET A 109 5.32 -11.86 6.95
CA MET A 109 6.80 -11.86 6.94
C MET A 109 7.40 -13.09 7.63
N THR A 110 6.76 -13.61 8.67
CA THR A 110 7.24 -14.76 9.46
C THR A 110 6.90 -16.11 8.83
N GLY A 111 6.24 -16.15 7.67
CA GLY A 111 5.90 -17.40 6.99
C GLY A 111 4.40 -17.63 6.76
N MET A 112 3.59 -16.57 6.70
CA MET A 112 2.15 -16.64 6.40
C MET A 112 1.33 -17.39 7.46
N GLN A 113 1.60 -17.14 8.73
CA GLN A 113 0.80 -17.69 9.82
C GLN A 113 -0.62 -17.13 9.81
N VAL A 114 -1.57 -17.97 10.21
CA VAL A 114 -2.94 -17.55 10.53
C VAL A 114 -2.90 -16.64 11.76
N ASN A 115 -3.64 -15.53 11.72
CA ASN A 115 -3.80 -14.59 12.82
C ASN A 115 -5.29 -14.31 13.07
N ALA A 116 -5.61 -13.44 14.03
CA ALA A 116 -6.99 -13.12 14.37
C ALA A 116 -7.77 -12.43 13.22
N GLY A 117 -7.09 -11.76 12.29
CA GLY A 117 -7.69 -11.11 11.12
C GLY A 117 -7.86 -12.04 9.90
N THR A 118 -7.29 -13.24 9.92
CA THR A 118 -7.43 -14.22 8.85
C THR A 118 -8.88 -14.70 8.72
N ALA A 119 -9.39 -14.78 7.48
CA ALA A 119 -10.75 -15.21 7.18
C ALA A 119 -11.11 -16.58 7.78
N ASP A 120 -12.37 -16.75 8.17
CA ASP A 120 -12.91 -17.95 8.84
C ASP A 120 -12.54 -19.24 8.10
N ALA A 121 -12.59 -19.22 6.77
CA ALA A 121 -12.28 -20.36 5.92
C ALA A 121 -10.84 -20.91 6.06
N PHE A 122 -9.91 -20.12 6.63
CA PHE A 122 -8.52 -20.52 6.82
C PHE A 122 -8.14 -20.69 8.30
N GLN A 123 -9.06 -20.46 9.22
CA GLN A 123 -8.84 -20.72 10.64
C GLN A 123 -8.89 -22.24 10.90
N VAL A 124 -7.96 -22.74 11.72
CA VAL A 124 -7.99 -24.16 12.15
C VAL A 124 -9.08 -24.38 13.19
N GLN A 125 -9.14 -23.50 14.18
CA GLN A 125 -10.17 -23.42 15.22
C GLN A 125 -10.31 -21.95 15.62
N GLY A 126 -11.53 -21.41 15.51
CA GLY A 126 -11.81 -20.01 15.85
C GLY A 126 -12.59 -19.30 14.76
N ARG A 127 -12.65 -17.97 14.88
CA ARG A 127 -13.28 -17.07 13.92
C ARG A 127 -12.41 -15.84 13.72
N ARG A 128 -12.54 -15.20 12.58
CA ARG A 128 -12.00 -13.89 12.30
C ARG A 128 -12.54 -12.88 13.31
N VAL A 129 -11.63 -12.07 13.84
CA VAL A 129 -11.94 -10.85 14.57
C VAL A 129 -12.06 -9.74 13.54
N ASP A 130 -13.23 -9.12 13.48
CA ASP A 130 -13.47 -7.99 12.59
C ASP A 130 -12.75 -6.75 13.13
N ILE A 131 -11.62 -6.42 12.50
CA ILE A 131 -10.78 -5.30 12.88
C ILE A 131 -11.49 -3.95 12.70
N GLU A 132 -12.41 -3.82 11.73
CA GLU A 132 -13.21 -2.61 11.55
C GLU A 132 -14.13 -2.42 12.76
N ALA A 133 -14.84 -3.48 13.16
CA ALA A 133 -15.71 -3.45 14.31
C ALA A 133 -14.96 -3.14 15.61
N VAL A 134 -13.74 -3.69 15.77
CA VAL A 134 -12.85 -3.36 16.90
C VAL A 134 -12.49 -1.87 16.87
N ILE A 135 -11.95 -1.36 15.75
CA ILE A 135 -11.54 0.04 15.63
C ILE A 135 -12.71 0.98 15.91
N ARG A 136 -13.88 0.75 15.30
CA ARG A 136 -15.09 1.57 15.53
C ARG A 136 -15.55 1.50 16.98
N GLY A 137 -15.48 0.33 17.60
CA GLY A 137 -15.83 0.14 19.02
C GLY A 137 -14.92 0.88 19.99
N LEU A 138 -13.66 1.17 19.61
CA LEU A 138 -12.74 1.98 20.42
C LEU A 138 -13.04 3.49 20.32
N GLY A 139 -13.74 3.92 19.28
CA GLY A 139 -14.22 5.30 19.12
C GLY A 139 -13.15 6.36 18.78
N PRO A 140 -12.28 6.16 17.77
CA PRO A 140 -11.49 7.26 17.23
C PRO A 140 -12.38 8.29 16.53
N ASP A 141 -11.88 9.52 16.35
CA ASP A 141 -12.65 10.63 15.76
C ASP A 141 -13.09 10.35 14.31
N ARG A 142 -12.30 9.55 13.59
CA ARG A 142 -12.56 9.19 12.19
C ARG A 142 -12.10 7.78 11.87
N VAL A 143 -12.93 7.04 11.12
CA VAL A 143 -12.61 5.70 10.62
C VAL A 143 -13.01 5.59 9.15
N ASP A 144 -12.01 5.38 8.29
CA ASP A 144 -12.20 5.15 6.86
C ASP A 144 -11.70 3.76 6.49
N VAL A 145 -12.51 3.00 5.76
CA VAL A 145 -12.10 1.70 5.18
C VAL A 145 -11.82 1.90 3.71
N VAL A 146 -10.61 1.55 3.28
CA VAL A 146 -10.12 1.84 1.93
C VAL A 146 -9.53 0.59 1.28
N ASP A 147 -9.58 0.57 -0.04
CA ASP A 147 -8.87 -0.42 -0.86
C ASP A 147 -7.50 0.14 -1.27
N PRO A 148 -6.38 -0.48 -0.88
CA PRO A 148 -5.03 -0.07 -1.33
C PRO A 148 -4.82 -0.05 -2.84
N PHE A 149 -5.68 -0.67 -3.66
CA PHE A 149 -5.62 -0.56 -5.11
C PHE A 149 -6.44 0.59 -5.69
N ASP A 150 -7.36 1.18 -4.92
CA ASP A 150 -7.98 2.47 -5.23
C ASP A 150 -7.04 3.60 -4.78
N LEU A 151 -5.98 3.82 -5.58
CA LEU A 151 -4.96 4.80 -5.24
C LEU A 151 -5.52 6.22 -5.16
N GLU A 152 -6.46 6.57 -6.03
CA GLU A 152 -7.06 7.91 -6.04
C GLU A 152 -7.89 8.15 -4.78
N GLY A 153 -8.83 7.24 -4.47
CA GLY A 153 -9.66 7.32 -3.28
C GLY A 153 -8.84 7.28 -2.00
N MET A 154 -7.90 6.34 -1.88
CA MET A 154 -7.05 6.23 -0.69
C MET A 154 -6.15 7.46 -0.51
N THR A 155 -5.60 8.02 -1.60
CA THR A 155 -4.79 9.24 -1.52
C THR A 155 -5.64 10.41 -1.05
N ALA A 156 -6.83 10.61 -1.62
CA ALA A 156 -7.73 11.69 -1.22
C ALA A 156 -8.13 11.59 0.26
N THR A 157 -8.47 10.38 0.74
CA THR A 157 -8.78 10.14 2.15
C THR A 157 -7.60 10.47 3.06
N LEU A 158 -6.39 10.01 2.71
CA LEU A 158 -5.18 10.31 3.47
C LEU A 158 -4.86 11.81 3.47
N THR A 159 -4.92 12.48 2.33
CA THR A 159 -4.69 13.93 2.22
C THR A 159 -5.62 14.68 3.18
N SER A 160 -6.92 14.36 3.17
CA SER A 160 -7.90 14.95 4.09
C SER A 160 -7.55 14.70 5.57
N CYS A 161 -7.04 13.51 5.92
CA CYS A 161 -6.60 13.22 7.29
C CYS A 161 -5.35 14.01 7.71
N LEU A 162 -4.44 14.30 6.77
CA LEU A 162 -3.24 15.11 7.02
C LEU A 162 -3.55 16.60 7.14
N GLU A 163 -4.55 17.09 6.41
CA GLU A 163 -5.05 18.47 6.49
C GLU A 163 -5.84 18.73 7.78
N GLU A 164 -6.37 17.69 8.41
CA GLU A 164 -7.08 17.77 9.68
C GLU A 164 -6.09 17.73 10.87
N PRO A 165 -5.85 18.86 11.58
CA PRO A 165 -4.76 18.97 12.54
C PRO A 165 -5.03 18.28 13.89
N SER A 166 -6.29 17.97 14.18
CA SER A 166 -6.75 17.39 15.46
C SER A 166 -7.33 16.00 15.28
N GLY A 167 -7.50 15.28 16.38
CA GLY A 167 -8.19 13.99 16.42
C GLY A 167 -7.32 12.81 16.02
N VAL A 168 -7.75 11.64 16.47
CA VAL A 168 -7.21 10.33 16.14
C VAL A 168 -7.97 9.79 14.94
N LYS A 169 -7.30 9.74 13.80
CA LYS A 169 -7.88 9.25 12.54
C LYS A 169 -7.35 7.85 12.27
N VAL A 170 -8.22 6.94 11.84
CA VAL A 170 -7.83 5.57 11.49
C VAL A 170 -8.26 5.26 10.06
N LEU A 171 -7.28 4.99 9.19
CA LEU A 171 -7.52 4.35 7.90
C LEU A 171 -7.26 2.86 8.01
N LEU A 172 -8.27 2.06 7.70
CA LEU A 172 -8.17 0.62 7.57
C LEU A 172 -8.05 0.24 6.09
N ALA A 173 -6.83 -0.04 5.66
CA ALA A 173 -6.48 -0.48 4.32
C ALA A 173 -6.63 -2.00 4.22
N GLN A 174 -7.70 -2.48 3.58
CA GLN A 174 -8.07 -3.90 3.57
C GLN A 174 -7.88 -4.53 2.20
N ARG A 175 -6.89 -5.42 2.08
CA ARG A 175 -6.72 -6.29 0.91
C ARG A 175 -5.86 -7.47 1.26
N GLU A 176 -6.28 -8.66 0.83
CA GLU A 176 -5.54 -9.88 1.13
C GLU A 176 -4.08 -9.88 0.62
N CYS A 177 -3.20 -10.50 1.39
CA CYS A 177 -1.84 -10.83 0.98
C CYS A 177 -1.78 -11.52 -0.39
N ALA A 178 -1.10 -10.87 -1.33
CA ALA A 178 -0.93 -11.37 -2.69
C ALA A 178 -0.24 -12.73 -2.81
N ILE A 179 0.60 -13.12 -1.85
CA ILE A 179 1.27 -14.44 -1.86
C ILE A 179 0.25 -15.54 -1.57
N GLN A 180 -0.67 -15.32 -0.62
CA GLN A 180 -1.71 -16.29 -0.29
C GLN A 180 -2.76 -16.39 -1.39
N ALA A 181 -3.20 -15.25 -1.95
CA ALA A 181 -4.05 -15.22 -3.13
C ALA A 181 -3.43 -16.02 -4.30
N ARG A 182 -2.13 -15.81 -4.56
CA ARG A 182 -1.39 -16.54 -5.60
C ARG A 182 -1.28 -18.05 -5.32
N ARG A 183 -1.04 -18.47 -4.07
CA ARG A 183 -1.03 -19.91 -3.70
C ARG A 183 -2.36 -20.58 -3.97
N ARG A 184 -3.47 -19.84 -3.85
CA ARG A 184 -4.82 -20.28 -4.24
C ARG A 184 -5.14 -20.05 -5.71
N LYS A 185 -4.14 -19.67 -6.53
CA LYS A 185 -4.25 -19.44 -7.98
C LYS A 185 -5.23 -18.32 -8.35
N ILE A 186 -5.47 -17.38 -7.45
CA ILE A 186 -6.25 -16.17 -7.72
C ILE A 186 -5.33 -15.19 -8.44
N VAL A 187 -5.78 -14.71 -9.59
CA VAL A 187 -5.08 -13.72 -10.41
C VAL A 187 -5.99 -12.50 -10.55
N ALA A 188 -5.43 -11.30 -10.36
CA ALA A 188 -6.16 -10.03 -10.36
C ALA A 188 -6.52 -9.53 -11.77
N GLY A 189 -5.87 -10.08 -12.79
CA GLY A 189 -5.98 -9.66 -14.18
C GLY A 189 -4.69 -10.00 -14.93
N HIS A 190 -4.51 -9.38 -16.09
CA HIS A 190 -3.33 -9.55 -16.92
C HIS A 190 -2.71 -8.19 -17.24
N THR A 191 -1.39 -8.09 -17.12
CA THR A 191 -0.65 -6.88 -17.48
C THR A 191 0.24 -7.20 -18.66
N THR A 192 0.07 -6.49 -19.76
CA THR A 192 0.87 -6.64 -20.98
C THR A 192 1.74 -5.41 -21.19
N ILE A 193 2.78 -5.56 -22.01
CA ILE A 193 3.56 -4.43 -22.51
C ILE A 193 3.61 -4.43 -24.04
N ASP A 194 3.39 -3.24 -24.61
CA ASP A 194 3.64 -2.88 -25.99
C ASP A 194 5.05 -2.23 -26.09
N PRO A 195 6.07 -2.95 -26.61
CA PRO A 195 7.45 -2.45 -26.68
C PRO A 195 7.59 -1.19 -27.52
N ASP A 196 6.77 -1.04 -28.58
CA ASP A 196 6.87 0.09 -29.52
C ASP A 196 6.40 1.40 -28.88
N LYS A 197 5.50 1.33 -27.89
CA LYS A 197 5.08 2.49 -27.08
C LYS A 197 6.01 2.77 -25.90
N CYS A 198 6.94 1.87 -25.59
CA CYS A 198 7.78 1.99 -24.40
C CYS A 198 8.96 2.95 -24.63
N VAL A 199 8.89 4.14 -24.01
CA VAL A 199 9.96 5.15 -24.09
C VAL A 199 11.04 5.00 -23.00
N LEU A 200 11.08 3.85 -22.31
CA LEU A 200 12.00 3.57 -21.18
C LEU A 200 12.12 4.71 -20.14
N CYS A 201 11.01 5.39 -19.80
CA CYS A 201 11.03 6.44 -18.77
C CYS A 201 11.32 5.91 -17.35
N LYS A 202 11.28 4.58 -17.16
CA LYS A 202 11.49 3.85 -15.89
C LYS A 202 10.52 4.22 -14.77
N ARG A 203 9.43 4.97 -15.04
CA ARG A 203 8.45 5.38 -14.03
C ARG A 203 7.78 4.17 -13.37
N CYS A 204 7.38 3.16 -14.15
CA CYS A 204 6.80 1.92 -13.61
C CYS A 204 7.75 1.22 -12.61
N LEU A 205 9.06 1.19 -12.87
CA LEU A 205 10.07 0.63 -11.98
C LEU A 205 10.26 1.51 -10.73
N LYS A 206 10.52 2.80 -10.93
CA LYS A 206 10.85 3.74 -9.85
C LYS A 206 9.68 4.03 -8.91
N MET A 207 8.45 4.02 -9.41
CA MET A 207 7.27 4.26 -8.56
C MET A 207 6.89 2.99 -7.82
N THR A 208 6.75 1.87 -8.53
CA THR A 208 6.16 0.67 -7.93
C THR A 208 7.18 -0.23 -7.22
N GLY A 209 8.46 -0.20 -7.62
CA GLY A 209 9.44 -1.19 -7.13
C GLY A 209 9.01 -2.63 -7.40
N CYS A 210 8.30 -2.87 -8.51
CA CYS A 210 7.75 -4.20 -8.82
C CYS A 210 8.86 -5.20 -9.15
N PRO A 211 8.96 -6.35 -8.45
CA PRO A 211 9.98 -7.36 -8.75
C PRO A 211 9.74 -8.08 -10.08
N ALA A 212 8.53 -7.99 -10.63
CA ALA A 212 8.19 -8.58 -11.92
C ALA A 212 8.58 -7.70 -13.11
N LEU A 213 9.14 -6.52 -12.88
CA LEU A 213 9.55 -5.60 -13.96
C LEU A 213 11.08 -5.53 -14.02
N SER A 214 11.63 -5.66 -15.23
CA SER A 214 13.05 -5.50 -15.51
C SER A 214 13.25 -4.70 -16.80
N ILE A 215 14.50 -4.34 -17.09
CA ILE A 215 14.87 -3.75 -18.38
C ILE A 215 15.42 -4.90 -19.23
N GLN A 216 14.85 -5.11 -20.42
CA GLN A 216 15.45 -6.01 -21.40
C GLN A 216 16.48 -5.22 -22.21
N VAL A 217 17.69 -5.76 -22.31
CA VAL A 217 18.73 -5.28 -23.21
C VAL A 217 18.77 -6.24 -24.39
N SER A 218 18.44 -5.77 -25.59
CA SER A 218 18.63 -6.56 -26.80
C SER A 218 20.12 -6.52 -27.19
N GLU A 219 20.84 -7.63 -27.05
CA GLU A 219 22.18 -7.76 -27.64
C GLU A 219 22.06 -7.72 -29.16
N SER A 220 22.75 -6.77 -29.81
CA SER A 220 23.01 -6.87 -31.23
C SER A 220 23.98 -8.03 -31.45
N THR A 221 23.56 -9.02 -32.22
CA THR A 221 24.44 -10.02 -32.86
C THR A 221 25.68 -9.32 -33.45
N GLY A 222 26.89 -9.63 -32.95
CA GLY A 222 28.11 -9.22 -33.68
C GLY A 222 29.44 -9.01 -32.93
N LEU A 223 29.60 -9.37 -31.65
CA LEU A 223 30.94 -9.38 -31.04
C LEU A 223 31.20 -10.75 -30.40
N SER A 224 32.26 -11.40 -30.89
CA SER A 224 32.72 -12.71 -30.45
C SER A 224 33.03 -12.72 -28.95
N ASN A 225 32.59 -13.79 -28.30
CA ASN A 225 32.89 -14.14 -26.91
C ASN A 225 34.41 -14.30 -26.67
N GLU A 226 35.14 -13.24 -26.34
CA GLU A 226 36.51 -13.38 -25.79
C GLU A 226 36.92 -12.35 -24.71
N SER A 227 36.06 -11.47 -24.21
CA SER A 227 36.42 -10.63 -23.06
C SER A 227 35.75 -11.11 -21.78
N SER A 228 36.55 -11.69 -20.89
CA SER A 228 36.16 -12.05 -19.52
C SER A 228 35.82 -10.81 -18.68
N GLU A 229 35.02 -10.98 -17.62
CA GLU A 229 34.61 -9.94 -16.64
C GLU A 229 35.77 -9.09 -16.07
N ALA A 230 37.03 -9.48 -16.27
CA ALA A 230 38.21 -8.73 -15.83
C ALA A 230 38.50 -7.45 -16.64
N ASP A 231 37.99 -7.32 -17.87
CA ASP A 231 38.32 -6.19 -18.76
C ASP A 231 37.51 -4.92 -18.44
N LEU A 232 36.49 -5.01 -17.58
CA LEU A 232 35.61 -3.90 -17.20
C LEU A 232 36.13 -3.08 -16.00
N TRP A 233 37.19 -3.52 -15.32
CA TRP A 233 37.75 -2.81 -14.15
C TRP A 233 39.27 -2.55 -14.25
N GLY A 234 39.78 -2.29 -15.46
CA GLY A 234 41.13 -1.76 -15.63
C GLY A 234 41.28 -0.35 -15.03
N PRO A 235 42.45 0.02 -14.48
CA PRO A 235 42.64 1.31 -13.84
C PRO A 235 42.39 2.47 -14.82
N LEU A 236 41.47 3.36 -14.44
CA LEU A 236 41.16 4.60 -15.16
C LEU A 236 42.37 5.53 -15.15
N GLU A 237 43.03 5.72 -16.29
CA GLU A 237 43.92 6.88 -16.47
C GLU A 237 43.09 8.14 -16.75
N ALA A 238 43.48 9.23 -16.10
CA ALA A 238 42.76 10.49 -16.14
C ALA A 238 42.89 11.16 -17.52
N GLY A 239 41.78 11.27 -18.26
CA GLY A 239 41.69 12.23 -19.37
C GLY A 239 40.84 11.85 -20.57
N GLU A 240 40.41 10.60 -20.74
CA GLU A 240 39.67 10.20 -21.94
C GLU A 240 38.23 9.80 -21.62
N SER A 241 37.27 10.60 -22.10
CA SER A 241 35.88 10.17 -22.18
C SER A 241 35.72 9.26 -23.39
N PRO A 242 35.29 7.99 -23.27
CA PRO A 242 34.92 7.21 -24.42
C PRO A 242 33.57 7.72 -24.91
N ARG A 243 33.59 8.79 -25.73
CA ARG A 243 32.46 9.16 -26.59
C ARG A 243 32.49 8.29 -27.83
N GLY A 244 32.18 7.01 -27.63
CA GLY A 244 31.65 6.17 -28.71
C GLY A 244 30.22 6.62 -28.99
N ASP A 245 29.92 6.89 -30.25
CA ASP A 245 28.60 7.27 -30.75
C ASP A 245 27.59 6.12 -30.51
N LEU A 246 26.83 6.20 -29.41
CA LEU A 246 25.79 5.23 -29.01
C LEU A 246 24.48 5.40 -29.82
N SER A 247 24.56 5.77 -31.10
CA SER A 247 23.39 6.04 -31.94
C SER A 247 22.85 4.82 -32.71
N GLN A 248 23.37 3.61 -32.47
CA GLN A 248 22.74 2.39 -32.98
C GLN A 248 21.77 1.82 -31.93
N ALA A 249 20.48 1.95 -32.26
CA ALA A 249 19.33 1.67 -31.42
C ALA A 249 19.36 0.26 -30.78
N MET A 250 19.71 0.21 -29.48
CA MET A 250 19.40 -0.92 -28.61
C MET A 250 17.97 -0.71 -28.10
N ALA A 251 16.99 -1.42 -28.65
CA ALA A 251 15.60 -1.35 -28.18
C ALA A 251 15.51 -1.88 -26.74
N SER A 252 15.62 -0.96 -25.79
CA SER A 252 15.64 -1.26 -24.36
C SER A 252 14.24 -1.04 -23.80
N ALA A 253 13.35 -2.01 -23.96
CA ALA A 253 12.01 -1.93 -23.41
C ALA A 253 11.95 -2.45 -21.96
N ILE A 254 10.87 -2.10 -21.25
CA ILE A 254 10.54 -2.78 -20.00
C ILE A 254 10.08 -4.21 -20.32
N ALA A 255 10.48 -5.17 -19.50
CA ALA A 255 10.03 -6.55 -19.60
C ALA A 255 9.23 -6.94 -18.35
N ILE A 256 8.28 -7.86 -18.53
CA ILE A 256 7.46 -8.40 -17.46
C ILE A 256 7.82 -9.88 -17.27
N ASP A 257 8.27 -10.24 -16.08
CA ASP A 257 8.36 -11.63 -15.65
C ASP A 257 6.98 -12.11 -15.19
N TYR A 258 6.28 -12.84 -16.07
CA TYR A 258 4.96 -13.40 -15.78
C TYR A 258 4.97 -14.50 -14.70
N SER A 259 6.13 -15.05 -14.36
CA SER A 259 6.26 -15.95 -13.21
C SER A 259 6.20 -15.20 -11.89
N LEU A 260 6.45 -13.89 -11.88
CA LEU A 260 6.36 -13.04 -10.68
C LEU A 260 5.12 -12.14 -10.70
N CYS A 261 4.66 -11.74 -11.88
CA CYS A 261 3.50 -10.88 -12.06
C CYS A 261 2.21 -11.58 -11.61
N ASN A 262 1.41 -10.90 -10.79
CA ASN A 262 0.05 -11.32 -10.42
C ASN A 262 -1.04 -10.44 -11.03
N GLY A 263 -0.66 -9.58 -11.99
CA GLY A 263 -1.59 -8.81 -12.80
C GLY A 263 -2.43 -7.80 -12.04
N CYS A 264 -1.86 -7.07 -11.07
CA CYS A 264 -2.63 -6.07 -10.30
C CYS A 264 -2.70 -4.67 -10.93
N GLY A 265 -2.14 -4.47 -12.12
CA GLY A 265 -2.31 -3.23 -12.87
C GLY A 265 -1.62 -1.97 -12.34
N LEU A 266 -1.09 -1.95 -11.10
CA LEU A 266 -0.43 -0.77 -10.51
C LEU A 266 0.59 -0.11 -11.45
N CYS A 267 1.41 -0.89 -12.16
CA CYS A 267 2.41 -0.34 -13.07
C CYS A 267 1.83 0.29 -14.34
N ALA A 268 0.66 -0.16 -14.80
CA ALA A 268 -0.05 0.42 -15.94
C ALA A 268 -0.57 1.83 -15.58
N GLY A 269 -1.06 2.03 -14.36
CA GLY A 269 -1.50 3.33 -13.87
C GLY A 269 -0.40 4.41 -13.85
N PHE A 270 0.88 4.02 -13.81
CA PHE A 270 2.01 4.94 -13.88
C PHE A 270 2.66 5.04 -15.27
N CYS A 271 2.09 4.41 -16.30
CA CYS A 271 2.66 4.40 -17.65
C CYS A 271 2.17 5.61 -18.47
N PRO A 272 3.01 6.62 -18.77
CA PRO A 272 2.56 7.83 -19.46
C PRO A 272 2.23 7.60 -20.94
N THR A 273 2.76 6.54 -21.55
CA THR A 273 2.57 6.23 -22.98
C THR A 273 1.55 5.11 -23.21
N SER A 274 0.92 4.60 -22.14
CA SER A 274 0.06 3.41 -22.20
C SER A 274 0.74 2.19 -22.86
N ALA A 275 2.07 2.11 -22.75
CA ALA A 275 2.84 0.93 -23.16
C ALA A 275 2.53 -0.27 -22.27
N LEU A 276 2.38 -0.03 -20.96
CA LEU A 276 1.85 -1.04 -20.04
C LEU A 276 0.33 -0.91 -20.01
N GLN A 277 -0.35 -2.01 -20.27
CA GLN A 277 -1.81 -2.09 -20.25
C GLN A 277 -2.22 -3.13 -19.23
N TRP A 278 -3.33 -2.86 -18.54
CA TRP A 278 -3.92 -3.78 -17.59
C TRP A 278 -5.31 -4.14 -18.05
N ASP A 279 -5.53 -5.44 -18.24
CA ASP A 279 -6.83 -6.01 -18.49
C ASP A 279 -7.27 -6.74 -17.21
N PRO A 280 -8.33 -6.30 -16.52
CA PRO A 280 -8.87 -7.06 -15.40
C PRO A 280 -9.37 -8.45 -15.83
N GLY A 281 -9.66 -8.67 -17.12
CA GLY A 281 -10.14 -9.95 -17.65
C GLY A 281 -11.35 -10.48 -16.89
N ASN A 282 -11.41 -11.79 -16.70
CA ASN A 282 -12.39 -12.45 -15.81
C ASN A 282 -11.87 -12.46 -14.36
N SER A 283 -11.40 -11.30 -13.87
CA SER A 283 -10.81 -11.10 -12.54
C SER A 283 -11.63 -11.85 -11.49
N GLN A 284 -11.02 -12.87 -10.90
CA GLN A 284 -11.60 -13.61 -9.78
C GLN A 284 -11.27 -12.94 -8.45
N MET A 285 -10.61 -11.78 -8.44
CA MET A 285 -10.43 -10.99 -7.23
C MET A 285 -11.79 -10.42 -6.83
N PRO A 286 -12.37 -10.85 -5.71
CA PRO A 286 -13.56 -10.20 -5.18
C PRO A 286 -13.20 -8.74 -4.84
N PRO A 287 -14.20 -7.87 -4.63
CA PRO A 287 -14.00 -6.60 -3.94
C PRO A 287 -13.27 -6.81 -2.59
N CYS A 288 -13.07 -5.75 -1.82
CA CYS A 288 -12.55 -5.80 -0.44
C CYS A 288 -13.19 -6.93 0.45
N GLU A 289 -14.33 -7.47 0.01
CA GLU A 289 -15.13 -8.60 0.50
C GLU A 289 -14.44 -9.95 0.77
N LEU A 290 -13.19 -10.22 0.35
CA LEU A 290 -12.51 -11.50 0.69
C LEU A 290 -12.24 -11.70 2.19
N LEU A 291 -12.32 -10.63 3.00
CA LEU A 291 -12.22 -10.72 4.46
C LEU A 291 -13.59 -10.95 5.14
N GLU A 292 -14.57 -11.45 4.36
CA GLU A 292 -15.90 -11.91 4.73
C GLU A 292 -16.63 -11.04 5.78
N ARG A 293 -17.45 -10.12 5.27
CA ARG A 293 -18.49 -9.44 6.06
C ARG A 293 -19.53 -10.48 6.52
N ARG A 294 -19.45 -10.93 7.77
CA ARG A 294 -20.64 -11.43 8.50
C ARG A 294 -21.40 -10.25 9.11
N ALA A 295 -21.81 -9.31 8.27
CA ALA A 295 -22.92 -8.44 8.57
C ALA A 295 -24.08 -8.91 7.70
N THR A 296 -25.04 -9.57 8.32
CA THR A 296 -26.34 -9.86 7.72
C THR A 296 -26.93 -8.57 7.15
N CYS A 297 -26.82 -8.37 5.83
CA CYS A 297 -27.71 -7.46 5.12
C CYS A 297 -29.13 -8.07 5.19
N LYS A 298 -29.85 -7.81 6.28
CA LYS A 298 -31.30 -7.83 6.22
C LYS A 298 -31.73 -6.60 5.42
N GLY A 299 -31.89 -6.81 4.11
CA GLY A 299 -32.77 -6.04 3.24
C GLY A 299 -32.46 -4.55 3.04
N SER A 300 -31.75 -4.23 1.97
CA SER A 300 -32.17 -3.22 1.00
C SER A 300 -31.22 -3.25 -0.19
N SER A 301 -31.80 -3.40 -1.37
CA SER A 301 -31.16 -3.45 -2.70
C SER A 301 -30.13 -2.35 -2.94
N CYS A 302 -28.98 -2.73 -3.51
CA CYS A 302 -28.15 -1.80 -4.28
C CYS A 302 -29.00 -1.15 -5.38
N SER A 303 -29.17 0.16 -5.32
CA SER A 303 -29.59 0.96 -6.46
C SER A 303 -28.57 2.06 -6.72
N GLU A 304 -28.26 2.25 -8.00
CA GLU A 304 -27.38 3.29 -8.54
C GLU A 304 -27.67 4.67 -7.92
N LYS A 305 -26.61 5.42 -7.59
CA LYS A 305 -26.73 6.84 -7.22
C LYS A 305 -27.17 7.65 -8.45
N PRO A 306 -28.19 8.50 -8.34
CA PRO A 306 -28.31 9.66 -9.22
C PRO A 306 -27.50 10.83 -8.64
N SER A 307 -26.94 11.60 -9.57
CA SER A 307 -26.26 12.87 -9.40
C SER A 307 -27.13 13.96 -8.75
N ASN A 308 -26.46 14.84 -7.99
CA ASN A 308 -26.86 16.18 -7.53
C ASN A 308 -27.73 16.30 -6.27
N GLY A 309 -27.31 17.26 -5.42
CA GLY A 309 -28.13 17.92 -4.40
C GLY A 309 -27.80 17.46 -2.98
N GLY A 310 -27.09 18.30 -2.22
CA GLY A 310 -26.86 18.05 -0.79
C GLY A 310 -28.15 18.09 0.03
N PHE A 311 -28.10 17.64 1.29
CA PHE A 311 -28.70 18.33 2.44
C PHE A 311 -28.37 17.64 3.78
N SER A 312 -28.23 18.53 4.78
CA SER A 312 -28.47 18.46 6.23
C SER A 312 -28.59 17.13 6.99
N CYS A 313 -27.92 17.12 8.14
CA CYS A 313 -28.28 16.34 9.32
C CYS A 313 -29.77 16.48 9.66
N VAL A 314 -30.41 15.37 10.00
CA VAL A 314 -31.72 15.36 10.64
C VAL A 314 -31.58 14.50 11.90
N ASP A 315 -31.84 15.14 13.04
CA ASP A 315 -31.86 14.54 14.38
C ASP A 315 -32.81 13.33 14.43
N GLY A 316 -32.31 12.21 14.94
CA GLY A 316 -33.07 10.99 15.20
C GLY A 316 -33.18 10.74 16.70
N GLU A 317 -34.41 10.79 17.19
CA GLU A 317 -34.84 10.74 18.58
C GLU A 317 -34.26 9.58 19.42
N LEU A 318 -33.85 9.91 20.64
CA LEU A 318 -33.56 8.96 21.73
C LEU A 318 -34.87 8.29 22.17
N GLY A 319 -35.13 7.09 21.64
CA GLY A 319 -36.17 6.19 22.14
C GLY A 319 -35.77 5.58 23.48
N GLY A 320 -36.41 6.04 24.55
CA GLY A 320 -36.26 5.50 25.89
C GLY A 320 -36.71 4.05 26.01
N GLY A 321 -35.87 3.23 26.63
CA GLY A 321 -36.19 1.91 27.16
C GLY A 321 -35.75 1.85 28.62
N THR A 322 -36.73 1.86 29.51
CA THR A 322 -36.57 1.66 30.95
C THR A 322 -36.26 0.21 31.32
N ALA A 323 -35.57 0.08 32.46
CA ALA A 323 -35.16 -1.10 33.24
C ALA A 323 -33.82 -1.74 32.84
#